data_AF-A0A382VE64-F1
#
_entry.id   AF-A0A382VE64-F1
#
_cell.length_a   1.000
_cell.length_b   1.000
_cell.length_c   1.000
_cell.angle_alpha   90.00
_cell.angle_beta   90.00
_cell.angle_gamma   90.00
#
_symmetry.space_group_name_H-M   'P 1'
#
loop_
_entity.id
_entity.type
_entity.pdbx_description
1 polymer ?
#
loop_
_entity_poly.entity_id
_entity_poly.type
_entity_poly.pdbx_seq_one_letter_code
_entity_poly.pdbx_strand_id
1 'polypeptide(L)'
;FDKSFAMLQGGAGAFENMLPIVGPDKAKYRENGVLLDSLPAGFYSTEFYTKQLIDYIDADQNSGSPFFAYLAYTSPHWPLQAPASSIMKYERAYTDGYEKLKQRRLARLQAKGLMDPVKAAFSYPGVMAWDGLTEHQKKIEMKKMAVYAAMIDDVDRYLGELVAYLKEVGEFDNTFIFVLSDNGPESHDLVIGWDALAEWVKVCCDNSYENIGNADSYVWYGNAWGQAGNAPSRLYKGYTAQGGVRVPAFASHPTLIKGNRRSDSVISVMDVTPTLLEVAGVDEPG
;
A
#
# COMPACT_ATOMS: atom_id res chain seq x y z
N PHE A 1 6.47 6.21 -20.81
CA PHE A 1 6.25 4.76 -20.69
C PHE A 1 5.77 4.25 -22.03
N ASP A 2 6.41 3.22 -22.57
CA ASP A 2 6.02 2.59 -23.83
C ASP A 2 4.74 1.75 -23.69
N LYS A 3 4.57 1.13 -22.52
CA LYS A 3 3.36 0.41 -22.10
C LYS A 3 2.92 0.89 -20.71
N SER A 4 1.62 0.96 -20.46
CA SER A 4 1.08 1.39 -19.17
C SER A 4 -0.31 0.84 -18.88
N PHE A 5 -0.56 0.50 -17.62
CA PHE A 5 -1.88 0.24 -17.07
C PHE A 5 -2.03 1.03 -15.77
N ALA A 6 -3.09 1.82 -15.62
CA ALA A 6 -3.23 2.71 -14.47
C ALA A 6 -4.69 2.95 -14.07
N MET A 7 -4.94 2.96 -12.76
CA MET A 7 -6.15 3.51 -12.16
C MET A 7 -5.95 5.01 -11.91
N LEU A 8 -6.84 5.86 -12.41
CA LEU A 8 -6.72 7.32 -12.28
C LEU A 8 -7.28 7.88 -10.97
N GLN A 9 -7.94 7.04 -10.17
CA GLN A 9 -8.68 7.43 -8.97
C GLN A 9 -8.22 6.56 -7.79
N GLY A 10 -7.26 7.01 -6.99
CA GLY A 10 -6.59 6.20 -5.95
C GLY A 10 -7.49 5.63 -4.84
N GLY A 11 -8.74 6.08 -4.72
CA GLY A 11 -9.73 5.55 -3.76
C GLY A 11 -10.81 4.67 -4.39
N ALA A 12 -10.65 4.22 -5.63
CA ALA A 12 -11.60 3.29 -6.25
C ALA A 12 -11.31 1.84 -5.84
N GLY A 13 -12.30 0.95 -6.03
CA GLY A 13 -12.22 -0.45 -5.69
C GLY A 13 -11.13 -1.22 -6.42
N ALA A 14 -10.66 -2.29 -5.76
CA ALA A 14 -9.55 -3.13 -6.19
C ALA A 14 -9.97 -4.28 -7.12
N PHE A 15 -11.27 -4.43 -7.40
CA PHE A 15 -11.83 -5.59 -8.11
C PHE A 15 -12.49 -5.22 -9.44
N GLU A 16 -12.83 -6.24 -10.23
CA GLU A 16 -13.41 -6.15 -11.58
C GLU A 16 -14.70 -5.31 -11.67
N ASN A 17 -15.40 -5.10 -10.56
CA ASN A 17 -16.64 -4.31 -10.51
C ASN A 17 -16.42 -2.80 -10.70
N MET A 18 -15.16 -2.34 -10.71
CA MET A 18 -14.79 -0.93 -10.95
C MET A 18 -15.52 0.04 -10.00
N LEU A 19 -15.63 -0.31 -8.72
CA LEU A 19 -16.30 0.52 -7.71
C LEU A 19 -15.67 1.94 -7.65
N PRO A 20 -16.42 3.03 -7.87
CA PRO A 20 -15.87 4.38 -7.85
C PRO A 20 -15.64 4.89 -6.43
N ILE A 21 -14.94 6.02 -6.31
CA ILE A 21 -14.84 6.76 -5.05
C ILE A 21 -16.21 7.29 -4.61
N VAL A 22 -16.89 8.02 -5.49
CA VAL A 22 -18.22 8.62 -5.27
C VAL A 22 -18.98 8.66 -6.59
N GLY A 23 -20.29 8.38 -6.53
CA GLY A 23 -21.22 8.56 -7.64
C GLY A 23 -21.41 7.31 -8.50
N PRO A 24 -22.29 7.35 -9.51
CA PRO A 24 -22.73 6.17 -10.26
C PRO A 24 -21.76 5.70 -11.35
N ASP A 25 -20.71 6.48 -11.63
CA ASP A 25 -19.74 6.18 -12.68
C ASP A 25 -18.83 5.01 -12.29
N LYS A 26 -18.20 4.37 -13.26
CA LYS A 26 -17.15 3.38 -12.98
C LYS A 26 -15.83 4.05 -12.61
N ALA A 27 -15.04 3.35 -11.81
CA ALA A 27 -13.63 3.66 -11.61
C ALA A 27 -12.90 3.79 -12.96
N LYS A 28 -12.06 4.80 -13.11
CA LYS A 28 -11.40 5.10 -14.39
C LYS A 28 -10.06 4.38 -14.47
N TYR A 29 -10.02 3.33 -15.28
CA TYR A 29 -8.80 2.61 -15.65
C TYR A 29 -8.37 2.97 -17.06
N ARG A 30 -7.06 3.06 -17.30
CA ARG A 30 -6.50 3.23 -18.64
C ARG A 30 -5.45 2.17 -18.94
N GLU A 31 -5.45 1.73 -20.19
CA GLU A 31 -4.38 0.94 -20.79
C GLU A 31 -3.80 1.71 -21.97
N ASN A 32 -2.50 1.99 -21.95
CA ASN A 32 -1.79 2.75 -22.98
C ASN A 32 -2.48 4.09 -23.31
N GLY A 33 -2.99 4.75 -22.27
CA GLY A 33 -3.72 6.01 -22.38
C GLY A 33 -5.19 5.88 -22.84
N VAL A 34 -5.68 4.70 -23.19
CA VAL A 34 -7.08 4.46 -23.58
C VAL A 34 -7.93 4.14 -22.35
N LEU A 35 -9.07 4.80 -22.19
CA LEU A 35 -10.01 4.54 -21.10
C LEU A 35 -10.72 3.19 -21.32
N LEU A 36 -10.81 2.38 -20.26
CA LEU A 36 -11.44 1.06 -20.29
C LEU A 36 -12.89 1.12 -19.77
N ASP A 37 -13.78 0.38 -20.44
CA ASP A 37 -15.19 0.23 -20.03
C ASP A 37 -15.42 -0.95 -19.06
N SER A 38 -14.47 -1.88 -19.00
CA SER A 38 -14.50 -3.09 -18.18
C SER A 38 -13.10 -3.57 -17.85
N LEU A 39 -12.97 -4.32 -16.77
CA LEU A 39 -11.75 -5.04 -16.39
C LEU A 39 -11.87 -6.54 -16.73
N PRO A 40 -10.75 -7.25 -16.89
CA PRO A 40 -10.76 -8.70 -17.10
C PRO A 40 -11.47 -9.45 -15.97
N ALA A 41 -12.05 -10.61 -16.30
CA ALA A 41 -12.66 -11.48 -15.30
C ALA A 41 -11.64 -11.93 -14.24
N GLY A 42 -12.03 -11.89 -12.97
CA GLY A 42 -11.15 -12.20 -11.84
C GLY A 42 -10.12 -11.11 -11.51
N PHE A 43 -10.30 -9.88 -12.02
CA PHE A 43 -9.38 -8.79 -11.73
C PHE A 43 -9.29 -8.50 -10.23
N TYR A 44 -8.06 -8.53 -9.71
CA TYR A 44 -7.66 -7.97 -8.43
C TYR A 44 -6.42 -7.10 -8.65
N SER A 45 -6.47 -5.83 -8.28
CA SER A 45 -5.49 -4.83 -8.73
C SER A 45 -4.04 -5.18 -8.40
N THR A 46 -3.75 -5.63 -7.18
CA THR A 46 -2.39 -5.98 -6.74
C THR A 46 -1.78 -7.11 -7.59
N GLU A 47 -2.58 -8.14 -7.89
CA GLU A 47 -2.18 -9.24 -8.76
C GLU A 47 -1.95 -8.75 -10.18
N PHE A 48 -2.97 -8.06 -10.71
CA PHE A 48 -3.01 -7.67 -12.10
C PHE A 48 -1.85 -6.74 -12.46
N TYR A 49 -1.57 -5.72 -11.64
CA TYR A 49 -0.47 -4.79 -11.90
C TYR A 49 0.88 -5.50 -12.00
N THR A 50 1.11 -6.49 -11.14
CA THR A 50 2.36 -7.26 -11.13
C THR A 50 2.47 -8.13 -12.37
N LYS A 51 1.42 -8.91 -12.67
CA LYS A 51 1.41 -9.79 -13.85
C LYS A 51 1.53 -8.99 -15.15
N GLN A 52 0.80 -7.89 -15.24
CA GLN A 52 0.86 -7.00 -16.41
C GLN A 52 2.26 -6.41 -16.62
N LEU A 53 2.97 -6.06 -15.54
CA LEU A 53 4.34 -5.57 -15.64
C LEU A 53 5.32 -6.67 -16.05
N ILE A 54 5.14 -7.90 -15.53
CA ILE A 54 5.90 -9.08 -15.99
C ILE A 54 5.69 -9.29 -17.48
N ASP A 55 4.43 -9.29 -17.95
CA ASP A 55 4.10 -9.44 -19.37
C ASP A 55 4.73 -8.33 -20.24
N TYR A 56 4.83 -7.10 -19.72
CA TYR A 56 5.51 -6.01 -20.43
C TYR A 56 7.02 -6.22 -20.54
N ILE A 57 7.67 -6.68 -19.47
CA ILE A 57 9.11 -7.01 -19.47
C ILE A 57 9.38 -8.19 -20.42
N ASP A 58 8.55 -9.24 -20.35
CA ASP A 58 8.67 -10.45 -21.16
C ASP A 58 8.59 -10.14 -22.65
N ALA A 59 7.60 -9.34 -23.04
CA ALA A 59 7.38 -8.95 -24.43
C ALA A 59 8.57 -8.19 -25.04
N ASP A 60 9.40 -7.52 -24.23
CA ASP A 60 10.51 -6.69 -24.68
C ASP A 60 11.90 -7.30 -24.40
N GLN A 61 11.96 -8.54 -23.88
CA GLN A 61 13.20 -9.22 -23.47
C GLN A 61 14.26 -9.29 -24.58
N ASN A 62 13.84 -9.41 -25.84
CA ASN A 62 14.74 -9.53 -26.99
C ASN A 62 15.08 -8.19 -27.68
N SER A 63 14.68 -7.06 -27.09
CA SER A 63 14.93 -5.73 -27.66
C SER A 63 16.40 -5.29 -27.59
N GLY A 64 17.20 -5.91 -26.71
CA GLY A 64 18.57 -5.50 -26.41
C GLY A 64 18.68 -4.16 -25.66
N SER A 65 17.55 -3.58 -25.21
CA SER A 65 17.49 -2.33 -24.46
C SER A 65 17.20 -2.60 -22.98
N PRO A 66 17.71 -1.78 -22.04
CA PRO A 66 17.28 -1.86 -20.64
C PRO A 66 15.82 -1.41 -20.50
N PHE A 67 15.16 -1.80 -19.40
CA PHE A 67 13.82 -1.35 -19.06
C PHE A 67 13.80 -0.38 -17.88
N PHE A 68 12.80 0.51 -17.85
CA PHE A 68 12.40 1.24 -16.65
C PHE A 68 10.99 0.79 -16.26
N ALA A 69 10.90 0.07 -15.14
CA ALA A 69 9.66 -0.48 -14.61
C ALA A 69 9.14 0.36 -13.44
N TYR A 70 7.89 0.78 -13.49
CA TYR A 70 7.22 1.52 -12.42
C TYR A 70 5.98 0.78 -11.95
N LEU A 71 6.09 0.10 -10.79
CA LEU A 71 5.01 -0.66 -10.17
C LEU A 71 4.38 0.11 -9.02
N ALA A 72 3.40 0.95 -9.34
CA ALA A 72 2.66 1.73 -8.35
C ALA A 72 1.39 0.98 -7.92
N TYR A 73 1.50 0.17 -6.87
CA TYR A 73 0.34 -0.47 -6.27
C TYR A 73 -0.68 0.56 -5.75
N THR A 74 -1.97 0.20 -5.83
CA THR A 74 -3.03 0.95 -5.15
C THR A 74 -3.28 0.40 -3.74
N SER A 75 -2.86 -0.83 -3.45
CA SER A 75 -2.86 -1.40 -2.11
C SER A 75 -1.76 -0.78 -1.22
N PRO A 76 -1.99 -0.59 0.09
CA PRO A 76 -3.18 -0.96 0.87
C PRO A 76 -4.16 0.22 1.05
N HIS A 77 -4.28 1.11 0.07
CA HIS A 77 -5.20 2.24 0.17
C HIS A 77 -6.65 1.75 0.26
N TRP A 78 -7.53 2.56 0.86
CA TRP A 78 -8.96 2.27 0.89
C TRP A 78 -9.59 2.38 -0.51
N PRO A 79 -10.73 1.71 -0.76
CA PRO A 79 -11.44 0.81 0.16
C PRO A 79 -10.64 -0.45 0.48
N LEU A 80 -10.66 -0.90 1.74
CA LEU A 80 -9.95 -2.10 2.15
C LEU A 80 -10.62 -3.34 1.53
N GLN A 81 -9.95 -3.93 0.56
CA GLN A 81 -10.46 -4.99 -0.29
C GLN A 81 -9.34 -5.98 -0.64
N ALA A 82 -9.58 -7.27 -0.42
CA ALA A 82 -8.61 -8.33 -0.73
C ALA A 82 -9.32 -9.66 -0.96
N PRO A 83 -8.71 -10.62 -1.69
CA PRO A 83 -9.27 -11.95 -1.85
C PRO A 83 -9.56 -12.61 -0.50
N ALA A 84 -10.69 -13.33 -0.40
CA ALA A 84 -11.09 -14.00 0.84
C ALA A 84 -10.01 -14.97 1.37
N SER A 85 -9.31 -15.67 0.46
CA SER A 85 -8.18 -16.55 0.78
C SER A 85 -7.03 -15.80 1.47
N SER A 86 -6.74 -14.57 1.06
CA SER A 86 -5.73 -13.71 1.70
C SER A 86 -6.20 -13.25 3.08
N ILE A 87 -7.46 -12.83 3.22
CA ILE A 87 -8.03 -12.34 4.48
C ILE A 87 -8.05 -13.43 5.55
N MET A 88 -8.38 -14.67 5.19
CA MET A 88 -8.48 -15.80 6.13
C MET A 88 -7.21 -16.03 6.96
N LYS A 89 -6.03 -15.69 6.42
CA LYS A 89 -4.75 -15.81 7.14
C LYS A 89 -4.69 -14.95 8.41
N TYR A 90 -5.48 -13.87 8.47
CA TYR A 90 -5.36 -12.81 9.47
C TYR A 90 -6.56 -12.67 10.41
N GLU A 91 -7.62 -13.49 10.27
CA GLU A 91 -8.88 -13.35 11.03
C GLU A 91 -8.71 -13.33 12.55
N ARG A 92 -7.63 -13.94 13.06
CA ARG A 92 -7.34 -14.03 14.50
C ARG A 92 -6.05 -13.31 14.91
N ALA A 93 -5.43 -12.55 14.01
CA ALA A 93 -4.12 -11.95 14.24
C ALA A 93 -4.15 -10.69 15.14
N TYR A 94 -5.32 -10.03 15.23
CA TYR A 94 -5.46 -8.69 15.83
C TYR A 94 -6.43 -8.63 17.02
N THR A 95 -6.58 -9.75 17.74
CA THR A 95 -7.56 -9.91 18.83
C THR A 95 -7.28 -9.07 20.07
N ASP A 96 -6.05 -8.57 20.21
CA ASP A 96 -5.61 -7.81 21.37
C ASP A 96 -5.53 -6.29 21.14
N GLY A 97 -6.01 -5.80 19.99
CA GLY A 97 -6.27 -4.39 19.75
C GLY A 97 -5.08 -3.54 19.29
N TYR A 98 -5.40 -2.30 18.88
CA TYR A 98 -4.44 -1.37 18.28
C TYR A 98 -3.38 -0.87 19.28
N GLU A 99 -3.67 -0.73 20.56
CA GLU A 99 -2.67 -0.33 21.56
C GLU A 99 -1.61 -1.42 21.76
N LYS A 100 -2.02 -2.69 21.82
CA LYS A 100 -1.09 -3.82 21.93
C LYS A 100 -0.28 -3.97 20.64
N LEU A 101 -0.90 -3.80 19.48
CA LEU A 101 -0.15 -3.77 18.22
C LEU A 101 0.89 -2.65 18.19
N LYS A 102 0.52 -1.43 18.61
CA LYS A 102 1.44 -0.28 18.72
C LYS A 102 2.63 -0.61 19.63
N GLN A 103 2.38 -1.19 20.80
CA GLN A 103 3.44 -1.61 21.74
C GLN A 103 4.38 -2.65 21.11
N ARG A 104 3.82 -3.68 20.45
CA ARG A 104 4.62 -4.69 19.74
C ARG A 104 5.48 -4.11 18.62
N ARG A 105 4.93 -3.16 17.84
CA ARG A 105 5.64 -2.50 16.73
C ARG A 105 6.80 -1.66 17.26
N LEU A 106 6.58 -0.84 18.29
CA LEU A 106 7.64 -0.05 18.92
C LEU A 106 8.76 -0.93 19.48
N ALA A 107 8.40 -1.99 20.22
CA ALA A 107 9.38 -2.93 20.77
C ALA A 107 10.19 -3.62 19.67
N ARG A 108 9.56 -4.03 18.56
CA ARG A 108 10.25 -4.64 17.41
C ARG A 108 11.15 -3.67 16.66
N LEU A 109 10.72 -2.42 16.46
CA LEU A 109 11.55 -1.38 15.82
C LEU A 109 12.82 -1.12 16.64
N GLN A 110 12.70 -1.04 17.97
CA GLN A 110 13.84 -0.91 18.87
C GLN A 110 14.75 -2.14 18.83
N ALA A 111 14.18 -3.34 18.95
CA ALA A 111 14.95 -4.59 18.91
C ALA A 111 15.68 -4.82 17.58
N LYS A 112 15.15 -4.28 16.47
CA LYS A 112 15.76 -4.31 15.14
C LYS A 112 16.71 -3.15 14.88
N GLY A 113 16.86 -2.22 15.83
CA GLY A 113 17.67 -1.02 15.65
C GLY A 113 17.20 -0.17 14.47
N LEU A 114 15.89 -0.05 14.25
CA LEU A 114 15.25 0.79 13.22
C LEU A 114 14.71 2.12 13.78
N MET A 115 14.80 2.30 15.09
CA MET A 115 14.49 3.55 15.76
C MET A 115 15.30 3.70 17.04
N ASP A 116 15.51 4.94 17.45
CA ASP A 116 16.04 5.24 18.76
C ASP A 116 14.98 5.03 19.85
N PRO A 117 15.40 4.72 21.10
CA PRO A 117 14.48 4.66 22.22
C PRO A 117 13.72 5.99 22.38
N VAL A 118 12.39 5.94 22.28
CA VAL A 118 11.52 7.09 22.49
C VAL A 118 10.94 7.08 23.90
N LYS A 119 10.90 8.25 24.56
CA LYS A 119 10.27 8.40 25.89
C LYS A 119 8.76 8.24 25.84
N ALA A 120 8.13 8.71 24.76
CA ALA A 120 6.69 8.58 24.52
C ALA A 120 6.41 8.59 23.01
N ALA A 121 5.45 7.78 22.58
CA ALA A 121 4.90 7.83 21.23
C ALA A 121 3.69 8.77 21.18
N PHE A 122 3.51 9.51 20.09
CA PHE A 122 2.36 10.39 19.94
C PHE A 122 1.03 9.62 20.03
N SER A 123 0.03 10.26 20.62
CA SER A 123 -1.33 9.73 20.71
C SER A 123 -2.33 10.60 19.97
N TYR A 124 -3.12 9.96 19.10
CA TYR A 124 -4.11 10.67 18.31
C TYR A 124 -5.28 11.02 19.24
N PRO A 125 -5.74 12.28 19.27
CA PRO A 125 -6.88 12.66 20.08
C PRO A 125 -8.15 11.96 19.57
N GLY A 126 -9.08 11.64 20.48
CA GLY A 126 -10.38 11.07 20.12
C GLY A 126 -10.37 9.58 19.77
N VAL A 127 -9.23 8.88 19.86
CA VAL A 127 -9.19 7.42 19.76
C VAL A 127 -9.82 6.81 21.02
N MET A 128 -10.89 6.04 20.84
CA MET A 128 -11.47 5.24 21.92
C MET A 128 -10.44 4.20 22.38
N ALA A 129 -10.44 3.79 23.65
CA ALA A 129 -9.59 2.69 24.09
C ALA A 129 -10.17 1.34 23.65
N TRP A 130 -9.32 0.37 23.31
CA TRP A 130 -9.77 -0.96 22.85
C TRP A 130 -10.72 -1.64 23.84
N ASP A 131 -10.41 -1.56 25.14
CA ASP A 131 -11.24 -2.13 26.20
C ASP A 131 -12.58 -1.40 26.40
N GLY A 132 -12.71 -0.19 25.86
CA GLY A 132 -13.96 0.57 25.82
C GLY A 132 -14.89 0.22 24.65
N LEU A 133 -14.41 -0.55 23.67
CA LEU A 133 -15.23 -1.01 22.55
C LEU A 133 -16.16 -2.15 22.98
N THR A 134 -17.37 -2.14 22.42
CA THR A 134 -18.27 -3.30 22.47
C THR A 134 -17.68 -4.47 21.66
N GLU A 135 -18.12 -5.69 21.95
CA GLU A 135 -17.66 -6.88 21.22
C GLU A 135 -17.98 -6.81 19.72
N HIS A 136 -19.09 -6.19 19.34
CA HIS A 136 -19.41 -5.96 17.93
C HIS A 136 -18.42 -4.98 17.27
N GLN A 137 -18.10 -3.86 17.93
CA GLN A 137 -17.10 -2.91 17.43
C GLN A 137 -15.72 -3.56 17.30
N LYS A 138 -15.29 -4.34 18.29
CA LYS A 138 -14.02 -5.09 18.21
C LYS A 138 -14.00 -6.05 17.02
N LYS A 139 -15.10 -6.77 16.76
CA LYS A 139 -15.21 -7.66 15.59
C LYS A 139 -15.01 -6.90 14.27
N ILE A 140 -15.66 -5.75 14.10
CA ILE A 140 -15.51 -4.91 12.90
C ILE A 140 -14.07 -4.41 12.76
N GLU A 141 -13.47 -3.91 13.85
CA GLU A 141 -12.10 -3.40 13.83
C GLU A 141 -11.06 -4.49 13.54
N MET A 142 -11.22 -5.69 14.09
CA MET A 142 -10.39 -6.85 13.75
C MET A 142 -10.51 -7.22 12.28
N LYS A 143 -11.73 -7.24 11.72
CA LYS A 143 -11.97 -7.57 10.31
C LYS A 143 -11.29 -6.55 9.39
N LYS A 144 -11.45 -5.24 9.65
CA LYS A 144 -10.75 -4.18 8.88
C LYS A 144 -9.24 -4.36 8.90
N MET A 145 -8.65 -4.62 10.07
CA MET A 145 -7.21 -4.83 10.19
C MET A 145 -6.73 -6.12 9.51
N ALA A 146 -7.54 -7.19 9.53
CA ALA A 146 -7.26 -8.43 8.82
C ALA A 146 -7.25 -8.23 7.29
N VAL A 147 -8.21 -7.45 6.75
CA VAL A 147 -8.21 -7.08 5.33
C VAL A 147 -7.00 -6.23 4.97
N TYR A 148 -6.70 -5.21 5.77
CA TYR A 148 -5.50 -4.37 5.57
C TYR A 148 -4.20 -5.21 5.56
N ALA A 149 -4.07 -6.16 6.50
CA ALA A 149 -2.93 -7.05 6.57
C ALA A 149 -2.83 -7.97 5.35
N ALA A 150 -3.96 -8.49 4.87
CA ALA A 150 -4.02 -9.29 3.65
C ALA A 150 -3.60 -8.49 2.41
N MET A 151 -4.00 -7.23 2.29
CA MET A 151 -3.57 -6.36 1.19
C MET A 151 -2.05 -6.15 1.19
N ILE A 152 -1.45 -5.91 2.36
CA ILE A 152 0.01 -5.79 2.50
C ILE A 152 0.72 -7.11 2.19
N ASP A 153 0.20 -8.24 2.67
CA ASP A 153 0.71 -9.58 2.38
C ASP A 153 0.69 -9.89 0.88
N ASP A 154 -0.38 -9.47 0.18
CA ASP A 154 -0.49 -9.63 -1.26
C ASP A 154 0.50 -8.72 -2.01
N VAL A 155 0.74 -7.48 -1.57
CA VAL A 155 1.82 -6.63 -2.13
C VAL A 155 3.18 -7.33 -2.00
N ASP A 156 3.51 -7.87 -0.83
CA ASP A 156 4.76 -8.59 -0.60
C ASP A 156 4.87 -9.83 -1.49
N ARG A 157 3.81 -10.64 -1.55
CA ARG A 157 3.75 -11.86 -2.36
C ARG A 157 3.95 -11.56 -3.84
N TYR A 158 3.19 -10.62 -4.41
CA TYR A 158 3.28 -10.33 -5.83
C TYR A 158 4.58 -9.60 -6.19
N LEU A 159 5.12 -8.74 -5.31
CA LEU A 159 6.49 -8.22 -5.49
C LEU A 159 7.51 -9.36 -5.51
N GLY A 160 7.32 -10.38 -4.66
CA GLY A 160 8.09 -11.61 -4.67
C GLY A 160 8.00 -12.38 -5.98
N GLU A 161 6.82 -12.44 -6.61
CA GLU A 161 6.63 -13.05 -7.94
C GLU A 161 7.40 -12.27 -9.03
N LEU A 162 7.38 -10.93 -9.03
CA LEU A 162 8.20 -10.12 -9.94
C LEU A 162 9.69 -10.38 -9.73
N VAL A 163 10.16 -10.40 -8.48
CA VAL A 163 11.56 -10.70 -8.15
C VAL A 163 11.95 -12.11 -8.59
N ALA A 164 11.06 -13.09 -8.44
CA ALA A 164 11.28 -14.45 -8.89
C ALA A 164 11.40 -14.52 -10.42
N TYR A 165 10.51 -13.85 -11.14
CA TYR A 165 10.56 -13.75 -12.60
C TYR A 165 11.88 -13.11 -13.08
N LEU A 166 12.30 -11.97 -12.49
CA LEU A 166 13.57 -11.33 -12.84
C LEU A 166 14.78 -12.27 -12.66
N LYS A 167 14.75 -13.15 -11.66
CA LYS A 167 15.80 -14.17 -11.46
C LYS A 167 15.73 -15.27 -12.50
N GLU A 168 14.53 -15.70 -12.86
CA GLU A 168 14.30 -16.71 -13.89
C GLU A 168 14.85 -16.27 -15.25
N VAL A 169 14.60 -15.01 -15.63
CA VAL A 169 15.08 -14.46 -16.91
C VAL A 169 16.52 -13.91 -16.85
N GLY A 170 17.18 -14.01 -15.70
CA GLY A 170 18.59 -13.59 -15.54
C GLY A 170 18.81 -12.09 -15.39
N GLU A 171 17.76 -11.27 -15.23
CA GLU A 171 17.85 -9.81 -15.15
C GLU A 171 17.95 -9.27 -13.72
N PHE A 172 17.68 -10.10 -12.70
CA PHE A 172 17.67 -9.65 -11.30
C PHE A 172 18.99 -9.01 -10.84
N ASP A 173 20.14 -9.60 -11.22
CA ASP A 173 21.45 -9.10 -10.79
C ASP A 173 21.84 -7.76 -11.44
N ASN A 174 21.17 -7.41 -12.54
CA ASN A 174 21.33 -6.16 -13.29
C ASN A 174 20.18 -5.15 -13.02
N THR A 175 19.27 -5.47 -12.10
CA THR A 175 18.12 -4.62 -11.78
C THR A 175 18.35 -3.86 -10.48
N PHE A 176 18.34 -2.53 -10.56
CA PHE A 176 18.23 -1.68 -9.37
C PHE A 176 16.77 -1.61 -8.91
N ILE A 177 16.50 -2.06 -7.68
CA ILE A 177 15.15 -2.08 -7.12
C ILE A 177 15.07 -1.01 -6.03
N PHE A 178 14.09 -0.11 -6.15
CA PHE A 178 13.75 0.88 -5.12
C PHE A 178 12.28 0.76 -4.75
N VAL A 179 11.99 0.63 -3.45
CA VAL A 179 10.63 0.46 -2.92
C VAL A 179 10.39 1.49 -1.84
N LEU A 180 9.24 2.16 -1.86
CA LEU A 180 8.82 3.10 -0.83
C LEU A 180 7.29 3.14 -0.71
N SER A 181 6.79 3.60 0.44
CA SER A 181 5.42 4.10 0.57
C SER A 181 5.33 5.52 -0.01
N ASP A 182 4.19 5.90 -0.58
CA ASP A 182 3.98 7.24 -1.17
C ASP A 182 3.75 8.34 -0.11
N ASN A 183 3.24 7.98 1.06
CA ASN A 183 3.10 8.83 2.24
C ASN A 183 3.02 7.97 3.52
N GLY A 184 2.93 8.64 4.67
CA GLY A 184 2.62 8.00 5.95
C GLY A 184 1.26 7.28 5.92
N PRO A 185 0.95 6.45 6.93
CA PRO A 185 -0.28 5.67 6.92
C PRO A 185 -1.51 6.57 6.79
N GLU A 186 -2.51 6.11 6.05
CA GLU A 186 -3.85 6.69 6.15
C GLU A 186 -4.31 6.60 7.62
N SER A 187 -4.99 7.59 8.17
CA SER A 187 -5.56 7.50 9.51
C SER A 187 -6.77 8.42 9.68
N HIS A 188 -7.26 9.01 8.59
CA HIS A 188 -8.48 9.81 8.63
C HIS A 188 -9.69 8.93 8.91
N ASP A 189 -10.70 9.56 9.51
CA ASP A 189 -12.06 9.09 9.39
C ASP A 189 -12.69 9.77 8.16
N LEU A 190 -12.79 9.03 7.05
CA LEU A 190 -13.03 9.63 5.74
C LEU A 190 -14.41 10.27 5.58
N VAL A 191 -15.37 9.93 6.45
CA VAL A 191 -16.71 10.52 6.42
C VAL A 191 -16.80 11.83 7.20
N ILE A 192 -15.80 12.16 8.01
CA ILE A 192 -15.76 13.42 8.74
C ILE A 192 -15.34 14.52 7.75
N GLY A 193 -16.29 15.38 7.38
CA GLY A 193 -16.04 16.52 6.49
C GLY A 193 -16.09 16.18 5.00
N TRP A 194 -16.55 14.98 4.63
CA TRP A 194 -16.79 14.58 3.24
C TRP A 194 -18.18 13.97 3.06
N ASP A 195 -19.21 14.82 3.16
CA ASP A 195 -20.62 14.40 3.12
C ASP A 195 -20.97 13.58 1.89
N ALA A 196 -20.41 13.92 0.72
CA ALA A 196 -20.64 13.17 -0.51
C ALA A 196 -20.18 11.70 -0.42
N LEU A 197 -19.03 11.44 0.22
CA LEU A 197 -18.56 10.07 0.47
C LEU A 197 -19.43 9.39 1.53
N ALA A 198 -19.79 10.11 2.60
CA ALA A 198 -20.63 9.58 3.66
C ALA A 198 -22.00 9.11 3.17
N GLU A 199 -22.65 9.86 2.28
CA GLU A 199 -23.91 9.46 1.65
C GLU A 199 -23.71 8.35 0.63
N TRP A 200 -22.63 8.40 -0.16
CA TRP A 200 -22.35 7.38 -1.15
C TRP A 200 -22.15 5.99 -0.53
N VAL A 201 -21.34 5.89 0.52
CA VAL A 201 -21.03 4.62 1.22
C VAL A 201 -22.29 3.96 1.80
N LYS A 202 -23.32 4.73 2.16
CA LYS A 202 -24.61 4.16 2.64
C LYS A 202 -25.43 3.49 1.54
N VAL A 203 -25.21 3.89 0.28
CA VAL A 203 -26.05 3.47 -0.87
C VAL A 203 -25.32 2.48 -1.76
N CYS A 204 -24.01 2.68 -1.99
CA CYS A 204 -23.26 1.87 -2.94
C CYS A 204 -22.90 0.47 -2.45
N CYS A 205 -22.80 0.31 -1.13
CA CYS A 205 -21.85 -0.63 -0.58
C CYS A 205 -22.43 -1.43 0.59
N ASP A 206 -22.16 -2.73 0.61
CA ASP A 206 -22.47 -3.60 1.75
C ASP A 206 -21.26 -3.67 2.70
N ASN A 207 -21.39 -2.97 3.83
CA ASN A 207 -20.38 -2.93 4.89
C ASN A 207 -20.76 -3.81 6.10
N SER A 208 -21.63 -4.82 5.92
CA SER A 208 -21.87 -5.86 6.91
C SER A 208 -20.58 -6.60 7.27
N TYR A 209 -20.50 -7.14 8.49
CA TYR A 209 -19.29 -7.80 8.99
C TYR A 209 -18.79 -8.90 8.05
N GLU A 210 -19.71 -9.68 7.51
CA GLU A 210 -19.47 -10.79 6.59
C GLU A 210 -18.94 -10.29 5.23
N ASN A 211 -19.30 -9.09 4.81
CA ASN A 211 -18.95 -8.55 3.49
C ASN A 211 -17.70 -7.65 3.47
N ILE A 212 -17.25 -7.13 4.62
CA ILE A 212 -16.03 -6.31 4.69
C ILE A 212 -14.84 -7.04 4.05
N GLY A 213 -14.25 -6.41 3.03
CA GLY A 213 -13.12 -6.93 2.25
C GLY A 213 -13.50 -7.37 0.83
N ASN A 214 -14.80 -7.56 0.54
CA ASN A 214 -15.28 -7.91 -0.79
C ASN A 214 -15.40 -6.68 -1.71
N ALA A 215 -15.59 -6.95 -3.00
CA ALA A 215 -15.59 -5.96 -4.08
C ALA A 215 -16.58 -4.80 -3.93
N ASP A 216 -17.70 -5.02 -3.26
CA ASP A 216 -18.77 -4.06 -3.00
C ASP A 216 -18.79 -3.55 -1.54
N SER A 217 -17.74 -3.82 -0.76
CA SER A 217 -17.52 -3.16 0.53
C SER A 217 -16.65 -1.92 0.38
N TYR A 218 -16.86 -0.90 1.22
CA TYR A 218 -16.09 0.34 1.19
C TYR A 218 -15.79 0.82 2.60
N VAL A 219 -14.62 0.41 3.12
CA VAL A 219 -14.17 0.74 4.49
C VAL A 219 -12.72 1.20 4.54
N TRP A 220 -12.36 1.86 5.64
CA TRP A 220 -11.01 2.23 6.05
C TRP A 220 -10.80 1.76 7.49
N TYR A 221 -9.54 1.51 7.88
CA TYR A 221 -9.18 1.07 9.24
C TYR A 221 -9.13 2.20 10.30
N GLY A 222 -9.33 3.46 9.92
CA GLY A 222 -9.39 4.61 10.82
C GLY A 222 -8.12 4.95 11.60
N ASN A 223 -8.29 5.90 12.52
CA ASN A 223 -7.22 6.55 13.27
C ASN A 223 -6.52 5.63 14.28
N ALA A 224 -7.25 4.70 14.89
CA ALA A 224 -6.75 3.81 15.93
C ALA A 224 -5.69 2.82 15.38
N TRP A 225 -6.01 2.13 14.27
CA TRP A 225 -5.05 1.25 13.58
C TRP A 225 -3.93 2.06 12.91
N GLY A 226 -4.25 3.19 12.29
CA GLY A 226 -3.27 4.07 11.69
C GLY A 226 -2.19 4.55 12.69
N GLN A 227 -2.57 4.83 13.94
CA GLN A 227 -1.63 5.15 15.01
C GLN A 227 -0.67 3.99 15.33
N ALA A 228 -1.16 2.75 15.32
CA ALA A 228 -0.33 1.57 15.53
C ALA A 228 0.67 1.35 14.38
N GLY A 229 0.27 1.70 13.14
CA GLY A 229 1.12 1.69 11.96
C GLY A 229 2.21 2.77 11.96
N ASN A 230 1.94 3.92 12.60
CA ASN A 230 2.81 5.09 12.49
C ASN A 230 3.74 5.38 13.67
N ALA A 231 3.50 4.73 14.82
CA ALA A 231 4.24 5.02 16.03
C ALA A 231 5.76 4.85 15.80
N PRO A 232 6.59 5.81 16.28
CA PRO A 232 6.28 6.84 17.28
C PRO A 232 5.84 8.18 16.68
N SER A 233 5.81 8.29 15.35
CA SER A 233 5.73 9.54 14.62
C SER A 233 4.42 10.28 14.91
N ARG A 234 4.49 11.62 14.81
CA ARG A 234 3.35 12.50 15.06
C ARG A 234 2.50 12.65 13.79
N LEU A 235 1.18 12.53 13.95
CA LEU A 235 0.15 12.65 12.89
C LEU A 235 0.33 11.59 11.80
N TYR A 236 -0.11 11.81 10.56
CA TYR A 236 -0.24 10.78 9.52
C TYR A 236 -0.38 11.42 8.13
N LYS A 237 -0.76 10.65 7.10
CA LYS A 237 -1.06 11.17 5.74
C LYS A 237 -1.83 12.50 5.79
N GLY A 238 -1.50 13.42 4.89
CA GLY A 238 -2.12 14.76 4.83
C GLY A 238 -1.52 15.80 5.78
N TYR A 239 -0.58 15.40 6.65
CA TYR A 239 0.15 16.31 7.54
C TYR A 239 1.64 16.37 7.19
N THR A 240 2.27 17.51 7.43
CA THR A 240 3.73 17.73 7.22
C THR A 240 4.60 17.25 8.38
N ALA A 241 4.00 16.78 9.47
CA ALA A 241 4.75 16.15 10.55
C ALA A 241 5.33 14.81 10.10
N GLN A 242 6.34 14.30 10.83
CA GLN A 242 7.05 13.06 10.45
C GLN A 242 6.13 11.87 10.20
N GLY A 243 4.97 11.83 10.84
CA GLY A 243 4.01 10.75 10.63
C GLY A 243 3.35 10.76 9.25
N GLY A 244 3.34 11.88 8.54
CA GLY A 244 2.81 11.98 7.17
C GLY A 244 3.86 11.88 6.09
N VAL A 245 5.13 12.17 6.41
CA VAL A 245 6.21 12.30 5.40
C VAL A 245 7.36 11.31 5.56
N ARG A 246 7.57 10.71 6.75
CA ARG A 246 8.59 9.67 6.95
C ARG A 246 7.99 8.31 6.63
N VAL A 247 8.49 7.68 5.58
CA VAL A 247 8.01 6.40 5.07
C VAL A 247 9.09 5.32 5.13
N PRO A 248 8.73 4.02 5.18
CA PRO A 248 9.69 2.95 4.90
C PRO A 248 10.15 3.04 3.44
N ALA A 249 11.45 2.87 3.23
CA ALA A 249 12.05 2.77 1.91
C ALA A 249 13.20 1.76 1.92
N PHE A 250 13.37 1.05 0.80
CA PHE A 250 14.40 0.04 0.61
C PHE A 250 15.00 0.19 -0.79
N ALA A 251 16.32 0.02 -0.88
CA ALA A 251 17.04 -0.06 -2.14
C ALA A 251 17.83 -1.37 -2.17
N SER A 252 17.83 -2.06 -3.31
CA SER A 252 18.53 -3.32 -3.51
C SER A 252 19.19 -3.36 -4.88
N HIS A 253 20.47 -3.70 -4.90
CA HIS A 253 21.22 -4.02 -6.11
C HIS A 253 22.44 -4.88 -5.71
N PRO A 254 22.65 -6.08 -6.26
CA PRO A 254 23.66 -7.01 -5.75
C PRO A 254 25.11 -6.49 -5.75
N THR A 255 25.47 -5.67 -6.73
CA THR A 255 26.83 -5.08 -6.84
C THR A 255 26.96 -3.67 -6.26
N LEU A 256 26.00 -2.78 -6.53
CA LEU A 256 26.03 -1.37 -6.09
C LEU A 256 25.77 -1.21 -4.58
N ILE A 257 24.91 -2.04 -4.00
CA ILE A 257 24.53 -1.95 -2.58
C ILE A 257 25.07 -3.16 -1.83
N LYS A 258 26.22 -2.97 -1.17
CA LYS A 258 26.86 -4.03 -0.38
C LYS A 258 26.22 -4.19 1.00
N GLY A 259 25.73 -5.41 1.26
CA GLY A 259 25.25 -5.87 2.56
C GLY A 259 23.91 -5.28 3.00
N ASN A 260 23.32 -5.88 4.03
CA ASN A 260 22.06 -5.43 4.62
C ASN A 260 22.32 -4.34 5.66
N ARG A 261 22.21 -3.07 5.26
CA ARG A 261 22.52 -1.92 6.12
C ARG A 261 21.32 -1.00 6.27
N ARG A 262 21.15 -0.45 7.48
CA ARG A 262 20.30 0.72 7.73
C ARG A 262 21.11 1.97 7.36
N SER A 263 20.47 2.92 6.69
CA SER A 263 20.99 4.28 6.51
C SER A 263 20.22 5.25 7.40
N ASP A 264 20.94 6.14 8.06
CA ASP A 264 20.37 7.26 8.83
C ASP A 264 20.47 8.58 8.08
N SER A 265 20.92 8.55 6.82
CA SER A 265 20.93 9.72 5.95
C SER A 265 19.51 10.23 5.73
N VAL A 266 19.35 11.54 5.75
CA VAL A 266 18.13 12.18 5.30
C VAL A 266 18.07 12.06 3.78
N ILE A 267 17.00 11.45 3.29
CA ILE A 267 16.69 11.31 1.86
C ILE A 267 15.26 11.77 1.61
N SER A 268 14.97 12.19 0.39
CA SER A 268 13.65 12.56 -0.08
C SER A 268 13.32 11.83 -1.39
N VAL A 269 12.04 11.77 -1.74
CA VAL A 269 11.61 11.20 -3.03
C VAL A 269 12.23 11.93 -4.23
N MET A 270 12.63 13.20 -4.07
CA MET A 270 13.30 13.97 -5.11
C MET A 270 14.68 13.40 -5.45
N ASP A 271 15.29 12.62 -4.56
CA ASP A 271 16.61 12.01 -4.77
C ASP A 271 16.52 10.73 -5.63
N VAL A 272 15.31 10.20 -5.89
CA VAL A 272 15.12 8.95 -6.65
C VAL A 272 15.49 9.14 -8.12
N THR A 273 14.92 10.15 -8.79
CA THR A 273 15.22 10.45 -10.20
C THR A 273 16.72 10.65 -10.47
N PRO A 274 17.44 11.54 -9.77
CA PRO A 274 18.87 11.74 -10.03
C PRO A 274 19.68 10.47 -9.77
N THR A 275 19.33 9.69 -8.73
CA THR A 275 19.98 8.38 -8.48
C THR A 275 19.78 7.40 -9.65
N LEU A 276 18.55 7.31 -10.19
CA LEU A 276 18.26 6.41 -11.31
C LEU A 276 18.96 6.84 -12.61
N LEU A 277 19.08 8.15 -12.85
CA LEU A 277 19.84 8.69 -13.98
C LEU A 277 21.33 8.35 -13.86
N GLU A 278 21.92 8.51 -12.66
CA GLU A 278 23.31 8.13 -12.39
C GLU A 278 23.53 6.62 -12.61
N VAL A 279 22.63 5.77 -12.09
CA VAL A 279 22.68 4.31 -12.30
C VAL A 279 22.58 3.94 -13.78
N ALA A 280 21.77 4.67 -14.56
CA ALA A 280 21.61 4.46 -15.99
C ALA A 280 22.75 5.06 -16.84
N GLY A 281 23.69 5.81 -16.23
CA GLY A 281 24.73 6.54 -16.96
C GLY A 281 24.18 7.65 -17.86
N VAL A 282 23.06 8.26 -17.46
CA VAL A 282 22.39 9.34 -18.19
C VAL A 282 22.65 10.65 -17.45
N ASP A 283 23.17 11.66 -18.16
CA ASP A 283 23.34 13.00 -17.59
C ASP A 283 21.99 13.63 -17.24
N GLU A 284 21.93 14.34 -16.11
CA GLU A 284 20.74 15.11 -15.74
C GLU A 284 20.43 16.18 -16.81
N PRO A 285 19.18 16.25 -17.31
CA PRO A 285 18.79 17.29 -18.25
C PRO A 285 18.50 18.62 -17.55
N GLY A 286 19.50 19.18 -16.84
CA GLY A 286 19.52 20.56 -16.35
C GLY A 286 18.72 20.88 -15.10
#